data_AF-A0A9E0H5U4-F1
#
_entry.id   AF-A0A9E0H5U4-F1
#
_cell.length_a   1.000
_cell.length_b   1.000
_cell.length_c   1.000
_cell.angle_alpha   90.00
_cell.angle_beta   90.00
_cell.angle_gamma   90.00
#
_symmetry.space_group_name_H-M   'P 1'
#
loop_
_entity.id
_entity.type
_entity.pdbx_description
1 polymer ?
#
loop_
_entity_poly.entity_id
_entity_poly.type
_entity_poly.pdbx_seq_one_letter_code
_entity_poly.pdbx_strand_id
1 'polypeptide(L)'
;MTLRRCWFAARIALAMVLVVGCTTAVQVQALNASPRPLTPRPADEVEVISTGRPTRPMIEVAQLTSGPDRAPGDRHLARLRAKAAELGCDALVLVYPVTREPIDDLGGTCVMWVDPAAPSRERYPVPSTPRTNPGAV
;
A
#
# COMPACT_ATOMS: atom_id res chain seq x y z
N MET A 1 -37.02 28.08 30.02
CA MET A 1 -36.67 26.74 29.48
C MET A 1 -35.69 26.75 28.29
N THR A 2 -35.14 27.90 27.88
CA THR A 2 -34.24 28.03 26.71
C THR A 2 -32.75 27.87 27.03
N LEU A 3 -32.30 28.21 28.25
CA LEU A 3 -30.88 28.15 28.64
C LEU A 3 -30.28 26.73 28.64
N ARG A 4 -31.09 25.70 28.94
CA ARG A 4 -30.65 24.30 28.96
C ARG A 4 -30.33 23.74 27.57
N ARG A 5 -30.94 24.29 26.52
CA ARG A 5 -30.77 23.81 25.13
C ARG A 5 -29.45 24.26 24.53
N CYS A 6 -28.99 25.48 24.83
CA CYS A 6 -27.69 25.97 24.36
C CYS A 6 -26.51 25.19 24.98
N TRP A 7 -26.64 24.76 26.24
CA TRP A 7 -25.58 24.03 26.92
C TRP A 7 -25.41 22.60 26.41
N PHE A 8 -26.51 21.95 25.99
CA PHE A 8 -26.46 20.65 25.32
C PHE A 8 -25.80 20.75 23.94
N ALA A 9 -26.11 21.77 23.15
CA ALA A 9 -25.50 21.96 21.84
C ALA A 9 -23.98 22.21 21.94
N ALA A 10 -23.54 22.99 22.92
CA ALA A 10 -22.11 23.26 23.15
C ALA A 10 -21.33 21.99 23.55
N ARG A 11 -21.95 21.08 24.33
CA ARG A 11 -21.31 19.80 24.71
C ARG A 11 -21.18 18.83 23.54
N ILE A 12 -22.16 18.78 22.64
CA ILE A 12 -22.10 17.92 21.44
C ILE A 12 -21.03 18.43 20.47
N ALA A 13 -20.93 19.74 20.27
CA ALA A 13 -19.89 20.35 19.43
C ALA A 13 -18.47 20.07 19.97
N LEU A 14 -18.27 20.16 21.28
CA LEU A 14 -16.97 19.87 21.91
C LEU A 14 -16.59 18.39 21.82
N ALA A 15 -17.57 17.47 21.89
CA ALA A 15 -17.33 16.04 21.78
C ALA A 15 -16.91 15.61 20.36
N MET A 16 -17.39 16.28 19.30
CA MET A 16 -16.98 15.96 17.93
C MET A 16 -15.53 16.35 17.60
N VAL A 17 -14.96 17.35 18.29
CA VAL A 17 -13.58 17.84 17.99
C VAL A 17 -12.50 16.86 18.43
N LEU A 18 -12.80 15.92 19.34
CA LEU A 18 -11.80 15.02 19.94
C LEU A 18 -11.50 13.75 19.12
N VAL A 19 -12.12 13.54 17.95
CA VAL A 19 -11.98 12.28 17.18
C VAL A 19 -10.94 12.38 16.05
N VAL A 20 -10.14 13.44 15.97
CA VAL A 20 -9.06 13.55 14.98
C VAL A 20 -7.81 12.79 15.49
N GLY A 21 -7.90 11.47 15.48
CA GLY A 21 -6.76 10.59 15.76
C GLY A 21 -5.82 10.54 14.56
N CYS A 22 -4.55 10.91 14.77
CA CYS A 22 -3.48 10.72 13.80
C CYS A 22 -3.15 9.23 13.73
N THR A 23 -3.71 8.50 12.76
CA THR A 23 -3.39 7.09 12.56
C THR A 23 -1.96 7.00 12.04
N THR A 24 -1.11 6.17 12.66
CA THR A 24 0.24 5.88 12.15
C THR A 24 0.12 5.36 10.72
N ALA A 25 0.41 6.22 9.75
CA ALA A 25 0.05 6.00 8.36
C ALA A 25 1.11 5.14 7.68
N VAL A 26 0.70 3.95 7.23
CA VAL A 26 1.43 3.28 6.15
C VAL A 26 1.31 4.17 4.93
N GLN A 27 2.44 4.63 4.41
CA GLN A 27 2.46 5.39 3.16
C GLN A 27 2.21 4.44 2.00
N VAL A 28 1.34 4.86 1.08
CA VAL A 28 0.96 4.06 -0.09
C VAL A 28 1.34 4.87 -1.33
N GLN A 29 2.22 4.32 -2.15
CA GLN A 29 2.55 4.86 -3.46
C GLN A 29 2.01 3.91 -4.53
N ALA A 30 1.00 4.34 -5.28
CA ALA A 30 0.47 3.55 -6.39
C ALA A 30 1.53 3.37 -7.48
N LEU A 31 1.68 2.15 -7.98
CA LEU A 31 2.66 1.79 -9.01
C LEU A 31 1.98 1.48 -10.35
N ASN A 32 1.00 0.57 -10.34
CA ASN A 32 0.27 0.15 -11.52
C ASN A 32 -1.24 0.02 -11.24
N ALA A 33 -2.05 0.01 -12.30
CA ALA A 33 -3.46 -0.27 -12.19
C ALA A 33 -3.73 -1.71 -11.73
N SER A 34 -4.77 -1.90 -10.94
CA SER A 34 -5.16 -3.22 -10.45
C SER A 34 -5.73 -4.09 -11.58
N PRO A 35 -5.33 -5.38 -11.70
CA PRO A 35 -5.88 -6.30 -12.70
C PRO A 35 -7.35 -6.68 -12.46
N ARG A 36 -7.88 -6.38 -11.28
CA ARG A 36 -9.26 -6.67 -10.86
C ARG A 36 -9.75 -5.65 -9.82
N PRO A 37 -11.04 -5.54 -9.53
CA PRO A 37 -11.54 -4.61 -8.51
C PRO A 37 -10.85 -4.81 -7.16
N LEU A 38 -10.35 -3.71 -6.57
CA LEU A 38 -9.73 -3.71 -5.24
C LEU A 38 -10.83 -4.01 -4.21
N THR A 39 -10.76 -5.19 -3.60
CA THR A 39 -11.72 -5.65 -2.59
C THR A 39 -10.96 -5.97 -1.31
N PRO A 40 -11.26 -5.29 -0.19
CA PRO A 40 -10.63 -5.57 1.09
C PRO A 40 -10.78 -7.04 1.50
N ARG A 41 -9.77 -7.59 2.18
CA ARG A 41 -9.76 -8.97 2.66
C ARG A 41 -9.14 -9.10 4.06
N PRO A 42 -9.27 -10.26 4.73
CA PRO A 42 -8.59 -10.53 5.98
C PRO A 42 -7.05 -10.42 5.85
N ALA A 43 -6.39 -9.91 6.88
CA ALA A 43 -4.94 -9.69 6.83
C ALA A 43 -4.15 -11.01 6.73
N ASP A 44 -4.64 -12.07 7.36
CA ASP A 44 -4.07 -13.41 7.33
C ASP A 44 -4.16 -14.10 5.95
N GLU A 45 -5.04 -13.65 5.06
CA GLU A 45 -5.10 -14.11 3.66
C GLU A 45 -4.00 -13.50 2.77
N VAL A 46 -3.40 -12.38 3.18
CA VAL A 46 -2.29 -11.77 2.42
C VAL A 46 -1.02 -12.58 2.65
N GLU A 47 -0.49 -13.19 1.61
CA GLU A 47 0.77 -13.94 1.70
C GLU A 47 1.96 -12.98 1.91
N VAL A 48 2.88 -13.32 2.81
CA VAL A 48 4.09 -12.50 3.04
C VAL A 48 5.28 -13.21 2.43
N ILE A 49 5.94 -12.54 1.47
CA ILE A 49 7.10 -13.07 0.77
C ILE A 49 8.32 -12.26 1.21
N SER A 50 9.15 -12.87 2.07
CA SER A 50 10.36 -12.23 2.61
C SER A 50 11.64 -12.62 1.89
N THR A 51 11.62 -13.69 1.09
CA THR A 51 12.83 -14.23 0.43
C THR A 51 12.53 -14.65 -0.99
N GLY A 52 13.38 -14.21 -1.92
CA GLY A 52 13.34 -14.63 -3.32
C GLY A 52 12.28 -13.91 -4.15
N ARG A 53 12.34 -14.15 -5.47
CA ARG A 53 11.37 -13.61 -6.42
C ARG A 53 10.13 -14.53 -6.42
N PRO A 54 8.90 -13.97 -6.38
CA PRO A 54 7.69 -14.76 -6.53
C PRO A 54 7.71 -15.57 -7.83
N THR A 55 7.34 -16.85 -7.76
CA THR A 55 7.26 -17.75 -8.92
C THR A 55 5.97 -17.57 -9.71
N ARG A 56 4.92 -17.03 -9.05
CA ARG A 56 3.64 -16.73 -9.66
C ARG A 56 3.71 -15.41 -10.46
N PRO A 57 3.13 -15.37 -11.66
CA PRO A 57 2.91 -14.11 -12.37
C PRO A 57 2.15 -13.11 -11.51
N MET A 58 2.62 -11.87 -11.47
CA MET A 58 2.09 -10.84 -10.58
C MET A 58 2.17 -9.44 -11.21
N ILE A 59 1.33 -8.54 -10.71
CA ILE A 59 1.43 -7.10 -10.94
C ILE A 59 1.66 -6.41 -9.60
N GLU A 60 2.65 -5.54 -9.55
CA GLU A 60 2.94 -4.67 -8.41
C GLU A 60 1.99 -3.47 -8.47
N VAL A 61 1.04 -3.37 -7.55
CA VAL A 61 0.00 -2.33 -7.61
C VAL A 61 0.32 -1.13 -6.72
N ALA A 62 1.05 -1.34 -5.62
CA ALA A 62 1.48 -0.27 -4.74
C ALA A 62 2.75 -0.62 -3.96
N GLN A 63 3.55 0.40 -3.65
CA GLN A 63 4.60 0.34 -2.64
C GLN A 63 4.05 0.82 -1.30
N LEU A 64 4.35 0.06 -0.24
CA LEU A 64 3.93 0.32 1.12
C LEU A 64 5.15 0.56 2.00
N THR A 65 5.13 1.65 2.76
CA THR A 65 6.21 1.97 3.71
C THR A 65 5.61 2.26 5.07
N SER A 66 6.07 1.54 6.11
CA SER A 66 5.75 1.93 7.48
C SER A 66 6.59 3.16 7.82
N GLY A 67 5.97 4.24 8.26
CA GLY A 67 6.72 5.41 8.72
C GLY A 67 7.62 5.07 9.93
N PRO A 68 8.57 5.96 10.24
CA PRO A 68 9.57 5.73 11.28
C PRO A 68 8.86 5.65 12.63
N ASP A 69 8.89 4.46 13.22
CA ASP A 69 8.31 4.18 14.52
C ASP A 69 9.19 3.17 15.25
N ARG A 70 9.42 3.39 16.54
CA ARG A 70 10.22 2.52 17.42
C ARG A 70 9.50 1.23 17.79
N ALA A 71 8.40 0.92 17.11
CA ALA A 71 7.70 -0.33 17.30
C ALA A 71 8.58 -1.53 16.90
N PRO A 72 8.44 -2.67 17.58
CA PRO A 72 9.09 -3.92 17.16
C PRO A 72 8.74 -4.26 15.69
N GLY A 73 9.69 -4.89 14.98
CA GLY A 73 9.54 -5.24 13.56
C GLY A 73 8.24 -6.00 13.23
N ASP A 74 7.78 -6.87 14.12
CA ASP A 74 6.53 -7.63 13.95
C ASP A 74 5.29 -6.72 13.86
N ARG A 75 5.29 -5.58 14.57
CA ARG A 75 4.19 -4.60 14.47
C ARG A 75 4.22 -3.84 13.16
N HIS A 76 5.40 -3.57 12.61
CA HIS A 76 5.54 -2.97 11.29
C HIS A 76 5.02 -3.91 10.21
N LEU A 77 5.41 -5.19 10.27
CA LEU A 77 4.90 -6.20 9.35
C LEU A 77 3.38 -6.35 9.45
N ALA A 78 2.82 -6.41 10.66
CA ALA A 78 1.37 -6.50 10.86
C ALA A 78 0.63 -5.30 10.25
N ARG A 79 1.17 -4.08 10.40
CA ARG A 79 0.59 -2.86 9.79
C ARG A 79 0.65 -2.88 8.27
N LEU A 80 1.79 -3.25 7.70
CA LEU A 80 1.94 -3.38 6.24
C LEU A 80 0.99 -4.44 5.67
N ARG A 81 0.90 -5.60 6.34
CA ARG A 81 0.02 -6.70 5.92
C ARG A 81 -1.45 -6.30 6.02
N ALA A 82 -1.86 -5.63 7.10
CA ALA A 82 -3.21 -5.08 7.23
C ALA A 82 -3.51 -4.07 6.12
N LYS A 83 -2.56 -3.17 5.83
CA LYS A 83 -2.75 -2.19 4.75
C LYS A 83 -2.85 -2.83 3.37
N ALA A 84 -2.02 -3.84 3.09
CA ALA A 84 -2.12 -4.63 1.87
C ALA A 84 -3.51 -5.33 1.76
N ALA A 85 -4.02 -5.84 2.88
CA ALA A 85 -5.33 -6.49 2.92
C ALA A 85 -6.48 -5.51 2.67
N GLU A 86 -6.41 -4.29 3.21
CA GLU A 86 -7.35 -3.19 2.92
C GLU A 86 -7.37 -2.83 1.43
N LEU A 87 -6.20 -2.86 0.77
CA LEU A 87 -6.09 -2.61 -0.67
C LEU A 87 -6.55 -3.82 -1.51
N GLY A 88 -6.68 -5.02 -0.93
CA GLY A 88 -7.06 -6.23 -1.66
C GLY A 88 -5.90 -6.93 -2.38
N CYS A 89 -4.66 -6.73 -1.91
CA CYS A 89 -3.47 -7.43 -2.41
C CYS A 89 -3.58 -8.93 -2.16
N ASP A 90 -2.95 -9.76 -3.00
CA ASP A 90 -2.81 -11.19 -2.71
C ASP A 90 -1.58 -11.47 -1.86
N ALA A 91 -0.52 -10.68 -2.06
CA ALA A 91 0.70 -10.81 -1.29
C ALA A 91 1.39 -9.48 -1.04
N LEU A 92 2.27 -9.51 -0.05
CA LEU A 92 3.19 -8.46 0.33
C LEU A 92 4.62 -8.99 0.18
N VAL A 93 5.35 -8.44 -0.79
CA VAL A 93 6.77 -8.77 -0.99
C VAL A 93 7.60 -7.80 -0.15
N LEU A 94 8.29 -8.27 0.88
CA LEU A 94 9.08 -7.40 1.75
C LEU A 94 10.34 -6.92 1.03
N VAL A 95 10.59 -5.62 1.14
CA VAL A 95 11.80 -4.99 0.61
C VAL A 95 12.66 -4.58 1.79
N TYR A 96 13.76 -5.30 2.00
CA TYR A 96 14.74 -4.93 3.01
C TYR A 96 15.70 -3.89 2.42
N PRO A 97 15.84 -2.70 3.02
CA PRO A 97 16.92 -1.81 2.64
C PRO A 97 18.25 -2.50 2.89
N VAL A 98 19.16 -2.42 1.91
CA VAL A 98 20.50 -3.05 1.98
C VAL A 98 21.47 -2.21 2.83
N THR A 99 20.96 -1.30 3.65
CA THR A 99 21.76 -0.35 4.43
C THR A 99 22.23 -0.99 5.74
N ARG A 100 23.38 -0.53 6.25
CA ARG A 100 23.96 -0.99 7.53
C ARG A 100 23.36 -0.29 8.76
N GLU A 101 22.41 0.62 8.56
CA GLU A 101 21.78 1.38 9.64
C GLU A 101 20.57 0.62 10.21
N PRO A 102 20.21 0.85 11.48
CA PRO A 102 18.98 0.33 12.06
C PRO A 102 17.78 0.67 11.17
N ILE A 103 17.04 -0.36 10.74
CA ILE A 103 15.90 -0.20 9.84
C ILE A 103 14.70 0.26 10.68
N ASP A 104 14.50 1.57 10.76
CA ASP A 104 13.28 2.13 11.37
C ASP A 104 12.09 2.12 10.40
N ASP A 105 12.34 1.89 9.10
CA ASP A 105 11.34 1.86 8.03
C ASP A 105 11.30 0.48 7.35
N LEU A 106 10.30 -0.34 7.68
CA LEU A 106 10.02 -1.56 6.93
C LEU A 106 9.16 -1.22 5.70
N GLY A 107 9.62 -1.66 4.53
CA GLY A 107 8.91 -1.49 3.27
C GLY A 107 8.44 -2.81 2.67
N GLY A 108 7.44 -2.75 1.81
CA GLY A 108 7.04 -3.89 0.98
C GLY A 108 6.22 -3.48 -0.23
N THR A 109 6.18 -4.35 -1.22
CA THR A 109 5.38 -4.17 -2.43
C THR A 109 4.10 -4.99 -2.33
N CYS A 110 2.96 -4.32 -2.42
CA CYS A 110 1.66 -4.96 -2.59
C CYS A 110 1.55 -5.50 -4.01
N VAL A 111 1.28 -6.81 -4.12
CA VAL A 111 1.17 -7.50 -5.40
C VAL A 111 -0.16 -8.23 -5.54
N MET A 112 -0.62 -8.35 -6.78
CA MET A 112 -1.79 -9.12 -7.15
C MET A 112 -1.41 -10.17 -8.18
N TRP A 113 -1.82 -11.41 -7.93
CA TRP A 113 -1.65 -12.53 -8.83
C TRP A 113 -2.46 -12.33 -10.10
N VAL A 114 -1.81 -12.61 -11.22
CA VAL A 114 -2.45 -12.64 -12.53
C VAL A 114 -2.42 -14.06 -13.06
N ASP A 115 -3.51 -14.45 -13.71
CA ASP A 115 -3.57 -15.74 -14.37
C ASP A 115 -2.62 -15.72 -15.58
N PRO A 116 -1.62 -16.63 -15.67
CA PRO A 116 -0.75 -16.70 -16.84
C PRO A 116 -1.51 -16.98 -18.15
N ALA A 117 -2.69 -17.60 -18.06
CA ALA A 117 -3.53 -17.90 -19.21
C ALA A 117 -4.45 -16.73 -19.60
N ALA A 118 -4.58 -15.69 -18.76
CA ALA A 118 -5.33 -14.51 -19.15
C ALA A 118 -4.64 -13.88 -20.36
N PRO A 119 -5.36 -13.64 -21.48
CA PRO A 119 -4.78 -12.93 -22.60
C PRO A 119 -4.26 -11.60 -22.06
N SER A 120 -3.01 -11.28 -22.36
CA SER A 120 -2.41 -9.99 -22.04
C SER A 120 -3.21 -8.90 -22.77
N ARG A 121 -4.36 -8.52 -22.22
CA ARG A 121 -5.16 -7.39 -22.69
C ARG A 121 -4.23 -6.21 -22.64
N GLU A 122 -3.84 -5.72 -23.81
CA GLU A 122 -2.86 -4.67 -23.94
C GLU A 122 -1.55 -4.95 -23.18
N ARG A 123 -0.61 -5.58 -23.90
CA ARG A 123 0.61 -4.81 -24.17
C ARG A 123 0.12 -3.42 -24.57
N TYR A 124 0.06 -2.47 -23.64
CA TYR A 124 0.06 -1.06 -24.03
C TYR A 124 1.16 -0.98 -25.07
N PRO A 125 0.89 -0.57 -26.32
CA PRO A 125 1.97 -0.31 -27.24
C PRO A 125 2.84 0.71 -26.51
N VAL A 126 3.97 0.26 -25.98
CA VAL A 126 5.01 1.16 -25.50
C VAL A 126 5.22 2.05 -26.71
N PRO A 127 4.93 3.36 -26.62
CA PRO A 127 5.14 4.23 -27.75
C PRO A 127 6.61 4.08 -28.10
N SER A 128 6.90 3.37 -29.18
CA SER A 128 8.24 3.26 -29.72
C SER A 128 8.49 4.62 -30.33
N THR A 129 8.87 5.58 -29.50
CA THR A 129 9.38 6.85 -30.00
C THR A 129 10.51 6.47 -30.95
N PRO A 130 10.43 6.89 -32.24
CA PRO A 130 11.52 6.66 -33.17
C PRO A 130 12.77 7.23 -32.53
N ARG A 131 13.76 6.37 -32.26
CA ARG A 131 15.08 6.82 -31.81
C ARG A 131 15.72 7.51 -33.01
N THR A 132 15.48 8.81 -33.16
CA THR A 132 16.20 9.64 -34.12
C THR A 132 17.65 9.63 -33.68
N ASN A 133 18.53 8.93 -34.41
CA ASN A 133 19.97 8.96 -34.19
C ASN A 133 20.47 10.35 -34.65
N PRO A 134 20.97 11.23 -33.76
CA PRO A 134 21.46 12.55 -34.15
C PRO A 134 22.86 12.52 -34.79
N GLY A 135 23.36 11.36 -35.22
CA GLY A 135 24.76 11.14 -35.61
C GLY A 135 25.01 10.70 -37.04
N ALA A 136 24.03 10.81 -37.95
CA ALA A 136 24.25 10.54 -39.37
C ALA A 136 24.43 11.87 -40.12
N VAL A 137 25.64 12.41 -40.09
CA VAL A 137 26.15 13.43 -41.03
C VAL A 137 27.56 13.02 -41.43
#